data_AF-A0A8B7IU59-F1
#
_entry.id   AF-A0A8B7IU59-F1
#
_cell.length_a   1.000
_cell.length_b   1.000
_cell.length_c   1.000
_cell.angle_alpha   90.00
_cell.angle_beta   90.00
_cell.angle_gamma   90.00
#
_symmetry.space_group_name_H-M   'P 1'
#
loop_
_entity.id
_entity.type
_entity.pdbx_description
1 polymer ?
#
loop_
_entity_poly.entity_id
_entity_poly.type
_entity_poly.pdbx_seq_one_letter_code
_entity_poly.pdbx_strand_id
1 'polypeptide(L)'
;MPLSSFLLKPMQRITRYPLLIKSILENTPENHPDHSNLKLALERAEELCSQVNEGVREKENSDRLEWIQSHVQCEGLAEQPVFNSLTNCLGPRKLLHSGKLYKAKSSKELYGFLFNDFLLLTYMVKQFVSSSSDKLFSPKSNSQFKMYKMVSELRGPA
;
A
#
# COMPACT_ATOMS: atom_id res chain seq x y z
N MET A 1 -7.58 30.40 8.30
CA MET A 1 -7.05 29.06 7.98
C MET A 1 -7.99 28.37 7.00
N PRO A 2 -7.49 27.67 5.97
CA PRO A 2 -8.32 26.93 5.01
C PRO A 2 -8.89 25.64 5.62
N LEU A 3 -10.00 25.12 5.10
CA LEU A 3 -10.63 23.87 5.58
C LEU A 3 -9.65 22.69 5.62
N SER A 4 -8.78 22.58 4.62
CA SER A 4 -7.78 21.50 4.52
C SER A 4 -6.85 21.41 5.73
N SER A 5 -6.55 22.53 6.41
CA SER A 5 -5.71 22.50 7.61
C SER A 5 -6.44 21.95 8.84
N PHE A 6 -7.77 22.03 8.88
CA PHE A 6 -8.56 21.43 9.95
C PHE A 6 -8.65 19.91 9.82
N LEU A 7 -8.57 19.36 8.60
CA LEU A 7 -8.59 17.92 8.35
C LEU A 7 -7.35 17.20 8.89
N LEU A 8 -6.23 17.91 9.08
CA LEU A 8 -5.00 17.37 9.67
C LEU A 8 -5.06 17.28 11.20
N LYS A 9 -6.00 18.00 11.85
CA LYS A 9 -6.03 18.13 13.32
C LYS A 9 -6.21 16.79 14.05
N PRO A 10 -7.07 15.84 13.60
CA PRO A 10 -7.21 14.56 14.28
C PRO A 10 -5.90 13.76 14.30
N MET A 11 -5.23 13.66 13.16
CA MET A 11 -3.93 12.98 13.07
C MET A 11 -2.88 13.65 13.96
N GLN A 12 -2.79 14.98 13.92
CA GLN A 12 -1.90 15.75 14.79
C GLN A 12 -2.22 15.57 16.28
N ARG A 13 -3.49 15.37 16.64
CA ARG A 13 -3.88 15.19 18.03
C ARG A 13 -3.45 13.83 18.55
N ILE A 14 -3.67 12.78 17.76
CA ILE A 14 -3.28 11.41 18.10
C ILE A 14 -1.77 11.34 18.35
N THR A 15 -0.95 11.89 17.46
CA THR A 15 0.52 11.87 17.59
C THR A 15 1.06 12.74 18.72
N ARG A 16 0.26 13.67 19.26
CA ARG A 16 0.65 14.51 20.40
C ARG A 16 0.44 13.83 21.76
N TYR A 17 -0.48 12.87 21.87
CA TYR A 17 -0.76 12.24 23.17
C TYR A 17 0.47 11.55 23.79
N PRO A 18 1.25 10.73 23.05
CA PRO A 18 2.46 10.13 23.61
C PRO A 18 3.45 11.17 24.14
N LEU A 19 3.65 12.26 23.40
CA LEU A 19 4.58 13.34 23.78
C LEU A 19 4.17 14.03 25.09
N LEU A 20 2.88 14.34 25.22
CA LEU A 20 2.33 14.99 26.41
C LEU A 20 2.35 14.05 27.62
N ILE A 21 1.91 12.81 27.46
CA ILE A 21 1.87 11.81 28.54
C ILE A 21 3.28 11.49 29.01
N LYS A 22 4.24 11.34 28.09
CA LYS A 22 5.65 11.12 28.41
C LYS A 22 6.21 12.27 29.25
N SER A 23 5.94 13.51 28.88
CA SER A 23 6.39 14.68 29.65
C SER A 23 5.79 14.70 31.06
N ILE A 24 4.53 14.32 31.24
CA ILE A 24 3.89 14.21 32.56
C ILE A 24 4.54 13.07 33.36
N LEU A 25 4.76 11.90 32.74
CA LEU A 25 5.39 10.74 33.37
C LEU A 25 6.81 11.04 33.85
N GLU A 26 7.63 11.72 33.04
CA GLU A 26 8.99 12.14 33.40
C GLU A 26 9.04 13.08 34.60
N ASN A 27 7.95 13.82 34.87
CA ASN A 27 7.81 14.70 36.02
C ASN A 27 6.97 14.09 37.16
N THR A 28 6.61 12.81 37.06
CA THR A 28 5.84 12.08 38.09
C THR A 28 6.74 11.02 38.74
N PRO A 29 7.12 11.18 40.02
CA PRO A 29 7.98 10.23 40.73
C PRO A 29 7.44 8.79 40.71
N GLU A 30 8.32 7.79 40.74
CA GLU A 30 7.93 6.37 40.68
C GLU A 30 7.03 5.92 41.86
N ASN A 31 7.15 6.59 43.01
CA ASN A 31 6.32 6.32 44.20
C ASN A 31 4.94 7.01 44.15
N HIS A 32 4.67 7.86 43.17
CA HIS A 32 3.39 8.52 43.02
C HIS A 32 2.33 7.52 42.53
N PRO A 33 1.11 7.52 43.10
CA PRO A 33 0.08 6.55 42.73
C PRO A 33 -0.27 6.55 41.23
N ASP A 34 -0.11 7.68 40.56
CA ASP A 34 -0.45 7.84 39.13
C ASP A 34 0.66 7.39 38.16
N HIS A 35 1.88 7.12 38.65
CA HIS A 35 3.01 6.77 37.79
C HIS A 35 2.72 5.50 36.94
N SER A 36 2.10 4.49 37.56
CA SER A 36 1.71 3.25 36.88
C SER A 36 0.66 3.47 35.78
N ASN A 37 -0.35 4.31 36.05
CA ASN A 37 -1.39 4.67 35.09
C ASN A 37 -0.80 5.45 33.91
N LEU A 38 0.11 6.40 34.18
CA LEU A 38 0.77 7.20 33.15
C LEU A 38 1.65 6.34 32.23
N LYS A 39 2.34 5.33 32.78
CA LYS A 39 3.11 4.38 32.00
C LYS A 39 2.22 3.56 31.05
N LEU A 40 1.10 3.04 31.55
CA LEU A 40 0.12 2.32 30.73
C LEU A 40 -0.51 3.24 29.69
N ALA A 41 -0.87 4.47 30.07
CA ALA A 41 -1.45 5.45 29.15
C ALA A 41 -0.49 5.81 28.01
N LEU A 42 0.82 5.91 28.29
CA LEU A 42 1.83 6.14 27.27
C LEU A 42 1.89 4.98 26.28
N GLU A 43 1.97 3.75 26.77
CA GLU A 43 1.96 2.53 25.94
C GLU A 43 0.72 2.49 25.03
N ARG A 44 -0.47 2.72 25.58
CA ARG A 44 -1.72 2.75 24.79
C ARG A 44 -1.75 3.87 23.76
N ALA A 45 -1.19 5.03 24.08
CA ALA A 45 -1.13 6.15 23.14
C ALA A 45 -0.15 5.86 21.97
N GLU A 46 0.97 5.19 22.24
CA GLU A 46 1.93 4.75 21.22
C GLU A 46 1.34 3.64 20.33
N GLU A 47 0.67 2.65 20.94
CA GLU A 47 -0.07 1.61 20.23
C GLU A 47 -1.13 2.22 19.29
N LEU A 48 -1.91 3.19 19.78
CA LEU A 48 -2.91 3.88 18.96
C LEU A 48 -2.27 4.59 17.75
N CYS A 49 -1.12 5.25 17.95
CA CYS A 49 -0.39 5.87 16.84
C CYS A 49 0.04 4.84 15.79
N SER A 50 0.52 3.68 16.24
CA SER A 50 0.89 2.58 15.35
C SER A 50 -0.31 2.04 14.57
N GLN A 51 -1.43 1.76 15.26
CA GLN A 51 -2.66 1.26 14.65
C GLN A 51 -3.21 2.22 13.58
N VAL A 52 -3.20 3.52 13.85
CA VAL A 52 -3.65 4.52 12.87
C VAL A 52 -2.75 4.53 11.64
N ASN A 53 -1.42 4.48 11.83
CA ASN A 53 -0.48 4.43 10.72
C ASN A 53 -0.67 3.18 9.86
N GLU A 54 -0.84 2.02 10.49
CA GLU A 54 -1.10 0.78 9.76
C GLU A 54 -2.47 0.78 9.07
N GLY A 55 -3.51 1.34 9.70
CA GLY A 55 -4.82 1.49 9.07
C GLY A 55 -4.79 2.35 7.79
N VAL A 56 -3.99 3.43 7.79
CA VAL A 56 -3.75 4.23 6.57
C VAL A 56 -3.05 3.38 5.51
N ARG A 57 -1.99 2.67 5.87
CA ARG A 57 -1.22 1.81 4.96
C ARG A 57 -2.09 0.70 4.35
N GLU A 58 -2.94 0.06 5.16
CA GLU A 58 -3.85 -0.99 4.73
C GLU A 58 -4.92 -0.46 3.78
N LYS A 59 -5.50 0.71 4.07
CA LYS A 59 -6.47 1.35 3.18
C LYS A 59 -5.85 1.72 1.84
N GLU A 60 -4.68 2.34 1.83
CA GLU A 60 -3.96 2.65 0.59
C GLU A 60 -3.63 1.39 -0.22
N ASN A 61 -3.22 0.30 0.44
CA ASN A 61 -2.98 -0.97 -0.22
C ASN A 61 -4.26 -1.56 -0.83
N SER A 62 -5.37 -1.56 -0.09
CA SER A 62 -6.69 -2.01 -0.57
C SER A 62 -7.12 -1.24 -1.82
N ASP A 63 -7.04 0.09 -1.79
CA ASP A 63 -7.42 0.95 -2.91
C ASP A 63 -6.55 0.67 -4.15
N ARG A 64 -5.25 0.42 -3.97
CA ARG A 64 -4.36 0.04 -5.08
C ARG A 64 -4.68 -1.34 -5.65
N LEU A 65 -5.01 -2.33 -4.81
CA LEU A 65 -5.38 -3.67 -5.28
C LEU A 65 -6.71 -3.67 -6.03
N GLU A 66 -7.69 -2.89 -5.57
CA GLU A 66 -8.97 -2.67 -6.27
C GLU A 66 -8.77 -1.97 -7.61
N TRP A 67 -7.86 -0.99 -7.65
CA TRP A 67 -7.48 -0.35 -8.90
C TRP A 67 -6.87 -1.37 -9.88
N ILE A 68 -5.93 -2.20 -9.43
CA ILE A 68 -5.32 -3.25 -10.27
C ILE A 68 -6.38 -4.23 -10.78
N GLN A 69 -7.32 -4.65 -9.92
CA GLN A 69 -8.41 -5.56 -10.30
C GLN A 69 -9.26 -5.04 -11.47
N SER A 70 -9.50 -3.73 -11.52
CA SER A 70 -10.33 -3.10 -12.55
C SER A 70 -9.56 -2.69 -13.81
N HIS A 71 -8.24 -2.51 -13.73
CA HIS A 71 -7.42 -1.97 -14.82
C HIS A 71 -6.48 -3.00 -15.48
N VAL A 72 -6.27 -4.15 -14.87
CA VAL A 72 -5.42 -5.23 -15.40
C VAL A 72 -6.26 -6.41 -15.86
N GLN A 73 -6.20 -6.71 -17.16
CA GLN A 73 -6.87 -7.85 -17.77
C GLN A 73 -5.96 -9.08 -17.74
N CYS A 74 -6.39 -10.10 -16.99
CA CYS A 74 -5.72 -11.39 -16.85
C CYS A 74 -6.47 -12.47 -17.64
N GLU A 75 -6.26 -12.52 -18.96
CA GLU A 75 -6.89 -13.52 -19.82
C GLU A 75 -6.08 -14.82 -19.85
N GLY A 76 -6.77 -15.95 -20.05
CA GLY A 76 -6.14 -17.26 -20.28
C GLY A 76 -5.72 -18.03 -19.03
N LEU A 77 -5.90 -17.49 -17.83
CA LEU A 77 -5.67 -18.21 -16.57
C LEU A 77 -6.82 -19.20 -16.29
N ALA A 78 -6.49 -20.34 -15.69
CA ALA A 78 -7.48 -21.31 -15.22
C ALA A 78 -8.40 -20.71 -14.15
N GLU A 79 -7.83 -19.85 -13.30
CA GLU A 79 -8.53 -19.10 -12.27
C GLU A 79 -8.20 -17.62 -12.39
N GLN A 80 -9.24 -16.77 -12.33
CA GLN A 80 -9.08 -15.33 -12.37
C GLN A 80 -8.56 -14.82 -11.01
N PRO A 81 -7.43 -14.10 -10.97
CA PRO A 81 -6.88 -13.64 -9.71
C PRO A 81 -7.76 -12.55 -9.11
N VAL A 82 -8.13 -12.73 -7.84
CA VAL A 82 -8.68 -11.67 -7.00
C VAL A 82 -7.52 -10.97 -6.30
N PHE A 83 -7.20 -9.74 -6.68
CA PHE A 83 -6.03 -9.03 -6.15
C PHE A 83 -6.18 -8.66 -4.67
N ASN A 84 -7.33 -8.11 -4.29
CA ASN A 84 -7.61 -7.76 -2.89
C ASN A 84 -8.12 -8.99 -2.12
N SER A 85 -7.24 -9.98 -1.91
CA SER A 85 -7.56 -11.24 -1.24
C SER A 85 -6.40 -11.75 -0.38
N LEU A 86 -6.63 -12.86 0.34
CA LEU A 86 -5.58 -13.57 1.04
C LEU A 86 -4.69 -14.35 0.07
N THR A 87 -3.40 -14.35 0.35
CA THR A 87 -2.39 -15.18 -0.33
C THR A 87 -2.37 -16.58 0.26
N ASN A 88 -1.67 -17.51 -0.41
CA ASN A 88 -1.60 -18.91 0.02
C ASN A 88 -0.94 -19.12 1.40
N CYS A 89 -0.02 -18.25 1.81
CA CYS A 89 0.75 -18.43 3.05
C CYS A 89 1.26 -17.16 3.73
N LEU A 90 1.05 -15.97 3.14
CA LEU A 90 1.59 -14.69 3.65
C LEU A 90 0.50 -13.76 4.23
N GLY A 91 -0.74 -14.25 4.34
CA GLY A 91 -1.88 -13.42 4.76
C GLY A 91 -2.34 -12.47 3.65
N PRO A 92 -2.82 -11.26 3.96
CA PRO A 92 -3.33 -10.31 2.97
C PRO A 92 -2.29 -9.95 1.90
N ARG A 93 -2.73 -9.89 0.63
CA ARG A 93 -1.87 -9.46 -0.48
C ARG A 93 -1.46 -8.00 -0.30
N LYS A 94 -0.19 -7.70 -0.58
CA LYS A 94 0.36 -6.34 -0.51
C LYS A 94 1.06 -5.99 -1.81
N LEU A 95 0.73 -4.85 -2.40
CA LEU A 95 1.51 -4.29 -3.49
C LEU A 95 2.77 -3.63 -2.92
N LEU A 96 3.93 -4.18 -3.27
CA LEU A 96 5.23 -3.71 -2.78
C LEU A 96 5.81 -2.62 -3.69
N HIS A 97 5.70 -2.79 -5.01
CA HIS A 97 6.23 -1.83 -5.97
C HIS A 97 5.54 -1.95 -7.34
N SER A 98 5.58 -0.90 -8.13
CA SER A 98 5.13 -0.94 -9.53
C SER A 98 5.94 0.00 -10.41
N GLY A 99 6.17 -0.37 -11.68
CA GLY A 99 6.96 0.48 -12.57
C GLY A 99 7.20 -0.10 -13.97
N LYS A 100 7.77 0.75 -14.84
CA LYS A 100 8.17 0.35 -16.18
C LYS A 100 9.38 -0.57 -16.12
N LEU A 101 9.36 -1.61 -16.95
CA LEU A 101 10.44 -2.59 -17.11
C LEU A 101 10.72 -2.78 -18.59
N TYR A 102 11.99 -2.93 -18.97
CA TYR A 102 12.40 -3.18 -20.35
C TYR A 102 13.02 -4.56 -20.47
N LYS A 103 12.47 -5.38 -21.37
CA LYS A 103 12.98 -6.75 -21.60
C LYS A 103 14.32 -6.68 -22.35
N ALA A 104 15.42 -7.12 -21.72
CA ALA A 104 16.79 -6.97 -22.23
C ALA A 104 16.99 -7.39 -23.70
N LYS A 105 16.44 -8.53 -24.13
CA LYS A 105 16.66 -9.05 -25.50
C LYS A 105 15.80 -8.41 -26.59
N SER A 106 14.67 -7.81 -26.24
CA SER A 106 13.72 -7.27 -27.23
C SER A 106 13.42 -5.79 -27.05
N SER A 107 14.02 -5.18 -26.02
CA SER A 107 13.73 -3.82 -25.53
C SER A 107 12.23 -3.52 -25.39
N LYS A 108 11.41 -4.56 -25.17
CA LYS A 108 9.96 -4.40 -25.09
C LYS A 108 9.63 -3.74 -23.76
N GLU A 109 8.90 -2.63 -23.83
CA GLU A 109 8.36 -1.96 -22.64
C GLU A 109 7.23 -2.81 -22.04
N LEU A 110 7.39 -3.11 -20.75
CA LEU A 110 6.44 -3.78 -19.89
C LEU A 110 6.17 -2.90 -18.67
N TYR A 111 5.11 -3.22 -17.95
CA TYR A 111 4.81 -2.62 -16.66
C TYR A 111 4.68 -3.74 -15.62
N GLY A 112 5.49 -3.69 -14.58
CA GLY A 112 5.53 -4.69 -13.51
C GLY A 112 4.73 -4.24 -12.29
N PHE A 113 3.99 -5.17 -11.70
CA PHE A 113 3.37 -5.04 -10.37
C PHE A 113 3.96 -6.13 -9.47
N LEU A 114 4.72 -5.71 -8.46
CA LEU A 114 5.36 -6.60 -7.49
C LEU A 114 4.48 -6.72 -6.25
N PHE A 115 4.00 -7.93 -5.97
CA PHE A 115 3.29 -8.27 -4.76
C PHE A 115 4.21 -9.02 -3.78
N ASN A 116 3.74 -9.23 -2.55
CA ASN A 116 4.44 -10.05 -1.58
C ASN A 116 4.47 -11.55 -1.94
N ASP A 117 3.57 -12.02 -2.79
CA ASP A 117 3.45 -13.43 -3.20
C ASP A 117 3.86 -13.72 -4.65
N PHE A 118 3.82 -12.73 -5.56
CA PHE A 118 4.29 -12.91 -6.95
C PHE A 118 4.62 -11.58 -7.66
N LEU A 119 5.21 -11.68 -8.85
CA LEU A 119 5.44 -10.58 -9.78
C LEU A 119 4.52 -10.73 -11.00
N LEU A 120 3.72 -9.70 -11.30
CA LEU A 120 2.90 -9.63 -12.49
C LEU A 120 3.53 -8.72 -13.54
N LEU A 121 3.79 -9.28 -14.73
CA LEU A 121 4.23 -8.50 -15.88
C LEU A 121 3.04 -8.21 -16.79
N THR A 122 2.94 -6.96 -17.23
CA THR A 122 1.86 -6.50 -18.11
C THR A 122 2.40 -5.63 -19.23
N TYR A 123 1.57 -5.33 -20.22
CA TYR A 123 1.80 -4.26 -21.19
C TYR A 123 0.59 -3.34 -21.24
N MET A 124 0.84 -2.06 -21.51
CA MET A 124 -0.20 -1.04 -21.60
C MET A 124 -0.93 -1.15 -22.94
N VAL A 125 -2.26 -1.14 -22.92
CA VAL A 125 -3.12 -1.29 -24.12
C VAL A 125 -3.72 0.05 -24.55
N LYS A 126 -4.06 0.92 -23.59
CA LYS A 126 -4.61 2.26 -23.85
C LYS A 126 -3.95 3.26 -22.90
N GLN A 127 -3.42 4.35 -23.46
CA GLN A 127 -2.86 5.48 -22.72
C GLN A 127 -3.67 6.73 -23.03
N PHE A 128 -4.46 7.21 -22.08
CA PHE A 128 -4.99 8.57 -22.12
C PHE A 128 -4.16 9.46 -21.21
N VAL A 129 -3.72 10.58 -21.77
CA VAL A 129 -2.62 11.45 -21.30
C VAL A 129 -2.62 11.73 -19.79
N SER A 130 -1.56 11.34 -19.08
CA SER A 130 -0.80 12.25 -18.20
C SER A 130 0.58 11.68 -17.82
N SER A 131 1.59 12.50 -18.06
CA SER A 131 3.03 12.26 -17.91
C SER A 131 3.50 12.51 -16.47
N SER A 132 3.01 11.72 -15.52
CA SER A 132 3.54 11.73 -14.14
C SER A 132 3.32 10.35 -13.50
N SER A 133 4.40 9.74 -12.99
CA SER A 133 4.40 8.39 -12.37
C SER A 133 3.40 8.25 -11.21
N ASP A 134 3.11 9.36 -10.52
CA ASP A 134 2.25 9.36 -9.31
C ASP A 134 0.74 9.33 -9.60
N LYS A 135 0.34 9.36 -10.87
CA LYS A 135 -1.08 9.36 -11.26
C LYS A 135 -1.64 8.00 -11.66
N LEU A 136 -0.85 6.93 -11.63
CA LEU A 136 -1.31 5.63 -12.12
C LEU A 136 -2.57 5.16 -11.39
N PHE A 137 -2.50 5.12 -10.05
CA PHE A 137 -3.59 4.71 -9.17
C PHE A 137 -4.62 5.82 -8.94
N SER A 138 -4.60 6.89 -9.74
CA SER A 138 -5.63 7.92 -9.66
C SER A 138 -6.96 7.33 -10.11
N PRO A 139 -8.08 7.60 -9.42
CA PRO A 139 -9.41 7.17 -9.86
C PRO A 139 -9.80 7.69 -11.25
N LYS A 140 -9.13 8.75 -11.73
CA LYS A 140 -9.35 9.36 -13.05
C LYS A 140 -8.46 8.76 -14.15
N SER A 141 -7.58 7.82 -13.80
CA SER A 141 -6.70 7.15 -14.75
C SER A 141 -7.51 6.16 -15.58
N ASN A 142 -7.52 6.34 -16.90
CA ASN A 142 -8.16 5.42 -17.84
C ASN A 142 -7.16 4.41 -18.44
N SER A 143 -6.04 4.19 -17.76
CA SER A 143 -4.96 3.33 -18.25
C SER A 143 -5.36 1.87 -18.15
N GLN A 144 -5.36 1.13 -19.27
CA GLN A 144 -5.65 -0.30 -19.27
C GLN A 144 -4.39 -1.12 -19.55
N PHE A 145 -4.21 -2.19 -18.79
CA PHE A 145 -3.10 -3.13 -18.88
C PHE A 145 -3.60 -4.53 -19.23
N LYS A 146 -2.78 -5.28 -19.96
CA LYS A 146 -2.99 -6.70 -20.23
C LYS A 146 -1.82 -7.51 -19.72
N MET A 147 -2.11 -8.67 -19.14
CA MET A 147 -1.08 -9.60 -18.67
C MET A 147 -0.12 -10.00 -19.81
N TYR A 148 1.18 -9.94 -19.55
CA TYR A 148 2.23 -10.29 -20.50
C TYR A 148 2.58 -11.77 -20.39
N LYS A 149 1.96 -12.60 -21.25
CA LYS A 149 2.25 -14.02 -21.50
C LYS A 149 2.24 -14.95 -20.27
N MET A 150 1.94 -16.22 -20.50
CA MET A 150 2.07 -17.27 -19.49
C MET A 150 3.51 -17.75 -19.35
N VAL A 151 3.89 -18.23 -18.16
CA VAL A 151 5.21 -18.85 -17.89
C VAL A 151 5.47 -20.06 -18.81
N SER A 152 4.43 -20.73 -19.32
CA SER A 152 4.56 -21.84 -20.27
C SER A 152 5.21 -21.45 -21.61
N GLU A 153 5.14 -20.18 -22.02
CA GLU A 153 5.79 -19.68 -23.25
C GLU A 153 7.24 -19.20 -23.04
N LEU A 154 7.74 -19.21 -21.80
CA LEU A 154 9.11 -18.79 -21.47
C LEU A 154 10.13 -19.93 -21.49
N ARG A 155 9.67 -21.19 -21.60
CA ARG A 155 10.55 -22.30 -22.02
C ARG A 155 10.72 -22.21 -23.54
N GLY A 156 11.78 -21.53 -23.98
CA GLY A 156 12.28 -21.70 -25.34
C GLY A 156 12.70 -23.15 -25.60
N PRO A 157 12.77 -23.59 -26.87
CA PRO A 157 13.25 -24.92 -27.20
C PRO A 157 14.68 -25.09 -26.66
N ALA A 158 14.90 -26.21 -25.97
CA ALA A 158 16.21 -26.67 -25.55
C ALA A 158 17.08 -27.04 -26.77
#